data_AF-A0A936VCI3-F1
#
_entry.id   AF-A0A936VCI3-F1
#
_cell.length_a   1.000
_cell.length_b   1.000
_cell.length_c   1.000
_cell.angle_alpha   90.00
_cell.angle_beta   90.00
_cell.angle_gamma   90.00
#
_symmetry.space_group_name_H-M   'P 1'
#
loop_
_entity.id
_entity.type
_entity.pdbx_description
1 polymer ?
#
loop_
_entity_poly.entity_id
_entity_poly.type
_entity_poly.pdbx_seq_one_letter_code
_entity_poly.pdbx_strand_id
1 'polypeptide(L)'
;MYQKIEACRENRKCEFSHSAVIDALVVNPRLRLKDLAQMFGYSEGWLSVVLSSDTFRVALRQRKIEVLDPTMLATLEDHYKALAMRSVAILQEKLKGPAEGISDDLALKAAALGASMFKPTMAAPPAPVESSIDRLADRLIALQQGFRGTTLTTGETVDVTPA
;
A
#
# COMPACT_ATOMS: atom_id res chain seq x y z
N MET A 1 11.29 -25.08 3.30
CA MET A 1 11.15 -23.69 2.79
C MET A 1 12.50 -23.00 2.63
N TYR A 2 13.42 -23.06 3.61
CA TYR A 2 14.77 -22.48 3.50
C TYR A 2 15.66 -23.07 2.39
N GLN A 3 15.53 -24.37 2.07
CA GLN A 3 16.32 -25.02 1.01
C GLN A 3 16.12 -24.42 -0.40
N LYS A 4 14.96 -23.83 -0.70
CA LYS A 4 14.70 -23.29 -2.04
C LYS A 4 15.46 -21.99 -2.30
N ILE A 5 15.72 -21.20 -1.25
CA ILE A 5 16.48 -19.95 -1.32
C ILE A 5 17.99 -20.25 -1.41
N GLU A 6 18.47 -21.28 -0.70
CA GLU A 6 19.87 -21.74 -0.82
C GLU A 6 20.15 -22.39 -2.18
N ALA A 7 19.23 -23.22 -2.71
CA ALA A 7 19.37 -23.80 -4.05
C ALA A 7 19.40 -22.74 -5.17
N CYS A 8 18.68 -21.63 -4.96
CA CYS A 8 18.71 -20.43 -5.79
C CYS A 8 20.04 -19.66 -5.74
N ARG A 9 20.76 -19.75 -4.61
CA ARG A 9 22.09 -19.18 -4.45
C ARG A 9 23.14 -19.98 -5.21
N GLU A 10 22.95 -21.30 -5.28
CA GLU A 10 23.80 -22.26 -6.00
C GLU A 10 23.59 -22.19 -7.53
N ASN A 11 22.35 -21.93 -7.98
CA ASN A 11 22.00 -21.88 -9.40
C ASN A 11 21.48 -20.48 -9.78
N ARG A 12 22.28 -19.73 -10.55
CA ARG A 12 22.22 -18.26 -10.78
C ARG A 12 20.91 -17.65 -11.31
N LYS A 13 19.80 -18.39 -11.39
CA LYS A 13 18.49 -17.89 -11.80
C LYS A 13 17.40 -18.48 -10.92
N CYS A 14 16.91 -17.69 -9.96
CA CYS A 14 15.64 -17.98 -9.33
C CYS A 14 14.51 -17.68 -10.29
N GLU A 15 13.58 -18.60 -10.46
CA GLU A 15 12.28 -18.27 -11.04
C GLU A 15 11.62 -17.20 -10.18
N PHE A 16 11.09 -16.16 -10.83
CA PHE A 16 10.42 -15.09 -10.12
C PHE A 16 9.11 -15.59 -9.51
N SER A 17 9.01 -15.40 -8.21
CA SER A 17 7.76 -15.58 -7.47
C SER A 17 7.64 -14.51 -6.41
N HIS A 18 6.44 -13.97 -6.22
CA HIS A 18 6.18 -13.00 -5.15
C HIS A 18 6.63 -13.51 -3.78
N SER A 19 6.46 -14.81 -3.50
CA SER A 19 6.90 -15.43 -2.25
C SER A 19 8.42 -15.42 -2.10
N ALA A 20 9.18 -15.74 -3.16
CA ALA A 20 10.64 -15.74 -3.13
C ALA A 20 11.23 -14.35 -2.88
N VAL A 21 10.63 -13.31 -3.47
CA VAL A 21 11.03 -11.91 -3.23
C VAL A 21 10.68 -11.47 -1.80
N ILE A 22 9.49 -11.86 -1.30
CA ILE A 22 9.07 -11.60 0.09
C ILE A 22 10.03 -12.27 1.07
N ASP A 23 10.39 -13.52 0.83
CA ASP A 23 11.29 -14.27 1.69
C ASP A 23 12.68 -13.61 1.73
N ALA A 24 13.21 -13.19 0.58
CA ALA A 24 14.47 -12.45 0.50
C ALA A 24 14.42 -11.14 1.32
N LEU A 25 13.34 -10.38 1.19
CA LEU A 25 13.14 -9.12 1.92
C LEU A 25 12.96 -9.30 3.42
N VAL A 26 12.31 -10.38 3.86
CA VAL A 26 12.12 -10.63 5.30
C VAL A 26 13.39 -11.18 5.94
N VAL A 27 14.21 -11.95 5.22
CA VAL A 27 15.53 -12.36 5.70
C VAL A 27 16.49 -11.17 5.78
N ASN A 28 16.49 -10.30 4.75
CA ASN A 28 17.40 -9.16 4.66
C ASN A 28 16.64 -7.87 4.32
N PRO A 29 16.10 -7.14 5.31
CA PRO A 29 15.30 -5.93 5.06
C PRO A 29 16.10 -4.74 4.50
N ARG A 30 17.44 -4.84 4.46
CA ARG A 30 18.35 -3.81 3.92
C ARG A 30 18.70 -4.02 2.43
N LEU A 31 18.18 -5.07 1.79
CA LEU A 31 18.38 -5.33 0.36
C LEU A 31 17.93 -4.14 -0.48
N ARG A 32 18.78 -3.68 -1.40
CA ARG A 32 18.41 -2.62 -2.34
C ARG A 32 17.69 -3.22 -3.54
N LEU A 33 16.89 -2.39 -4.21
CA LEU A 33 16.15 -2.80 -5.40
C LEU A 33 17.06 -3.36 -6.49
N LYS A 34 18.25 -2.77 -6.65
CA LYS A 34 19.31 -3.22 -7.56
C LYS A 34 19.80 -4.64 -7.26
N ASP A 35 19.97 -4.98 -5.99
CA ASP A 35 20.46 -6.29 -5.57
C ASP A 35 19.40 -7.37 -5.86
N LEU A 36 18.13 -7.05 -5.59
CA LEU A 36 17.00 -7.93 -5.93
C LEU A 36 16.86 -8.11 -7.45
N ALA A 37 16.98 -7.02 -8.22
CA ALA A 37 16.96 -7.07 -9.68
C ALA A 37 18.06 -7.99 -10.23
N GLN A 38 19.27 -7.92 -9.66
CA GLN A 38 20.38 -8.81 -10.02
C GLN A 38 20.13 -10.27 -9.63
N MET A 39 19.54 -10.52 -8.45
CA MET A 39 19.25 -11.88 -7.97
C MET A 39 18.19 -12.60 -8.80
N PHE A 40 17.15 -11.88 -9.22
CA PHE A 40 16.03 -12.47 -9.98
C PHE A 40 16.16 -12.30 -11.50
N GLY A 41 17.11 -11.47 -11.98
CA GLY A 41 17.35 -11.27 -13.41
C GLY A 41 16.33 -10.36 -14.10
N TYR A 42 15.69 -9.44 -13.37
CA TYR A 42 14.70 -8.49 -13.89
C TYR A 42 15.21 -7.06 -13.79
N SER A 43 14.55 -6.12 -14.48
CA SER A 43 14.87 -4.70 -14.37
C SER A 43 14.37 -4.10 -13.06
N GLU A 44 15.08 -3.08 -12.56
CA GLU A 44 14.69 -2.35 -11.34
C GLU A 44 13.30 -1.70 -11.49
N GLY A 45 12.99 -1.16 -12.67
CA GLY A 45 11.70 -0.54 -12.95
C GLY A 45 10.53 -1.52 -12.88
N TRP A 46 10.70 -2.72 -13.45
CA TRP A 46 9.67 -3.77 -13.36
C TRP A 46 9.48 -4.23 -11.92
N LEU A 47 10.57 -4.40 -11.16
CA LEU A 47 10.50 -4.80 -9.76
C LEU A 47 9.83 -3.74 -8.87
N SER A 48 10.03 -2.45 -9.16
CA SER A 48 9.33 -1.35 -8.48
C SER A 48 7.81 -1.43 -8.64
N VAL A 49 7.33 -1.78 -9.85
CA VAL A 49 5.89 -1.98 -10.12
C VAL A 49 5.36 -3.17 -9.33
N VAL A 50 6.10 -4.28 -9.29
CA VAL A 50 5.74 -5.46 -8.48
C VAL A 50 5.67 -5.10 -6.99
N LEU A 51 6.68 -4.41 -6.45
CA LEU A 51 6.73 -4.06 -5.01
C LEU A 51 5.62 -3.09 -4.59
N SER A 52 5.18 -2.23 -5.51
CA SER A 52 4.08 -1.28 -5.26
C SER A 52 2.70 -1.90 -5.40
N SER A 53 2.59 -3.10 -5.99
CA SER A 53 1.32 -3.81 -6.18
C SER A 53 0.67 -4.19 -4.84
N ASP A 54 -0.64 -4.00 -4.73
CA ASP A 54 -1.37 -4.25 -3.48
C ASP A 54 -1.31 -5.70 -3.04
N THR A 55 -1.38 -6.63 -3.99
CA THR A 55 -1.24 -8.08 -3.74
C THR A 55 0.10 -8.41 -3.06
N PHE A 56 1.18 -7.80 -3.52
CA PHE A 56 2.51 -7.97 -2.93
C PHE A 56 2.59 -7.36 -1.53
N ARG A 57 2.05 -6.16 -1.33
CA ARG A 57 2.07 -5.46 -0.03
C ARG A 57 1.27 -6.21 1.03
N VAL A 58 0.11 -6.78 0.66
CA VAL A 58 -0.69 -7.60 1.55
C VAL A 58 0.06 -8.87 1.95
N ALA A 59 0.63 -9.58 0.98
CA ALA A 59 1.42 -10.80 1.23
C ALA A 59 2.67 -10.51 2.10
N LEU A 60 3.39 -9.43 1.82
CA LEU A 60 4.56 -9.02 2.61
C LEU A 60 4.17 -8.66 4.06
N ARG A 61 3.03 -7.99 4.26
CA ARG A 61 2.54 -7.66 5.61
C ARG A 61 2.23 -8.93 6.39
N GLN A 62 1.53 -9.88 5.77
CA GLN A 62 1.18 -11.15 6.41
C GLN A 62 2.44 -11.91 6.85
N ARG A 63 3.42 -12.04 5.95
CA ARG A 63 4.68 -12.73 6.23
C ARG A 63 5.54 -12.01 7.27
N LYS A 64 5.42 -10.68 7.40
CA LYS A 64 6.06 -9.91 8.49
C LYS A 64 5.40 -10.17 9.84
N ILE A 65 4.07 -10.27 9.90
CA ILE A 65 3.34 -10.57 11.14
C ILE A 65 3.75 -11.95 11.67
N GLU A 66 3.91 -12.94 10.80
CA GLU A 66 4.34 -14.29 11.18
C GLU A 66 5.73 -14.35 11.80
N VAL A 67 6.63 -13.43 11.43
CA VAL A 67 8.00 -13.37 11.95
C VAL A 67 8.10 -12.54 13.24
N LEU A 68 7.13 -11.67 13.49
CA LEU A 68 7.09 -10.86 14.70
C LEU A 68 6.61 -11.70 15.88
N ASP A 69 7.33 -11.63 16.99
CA ASP A 69 6.92 -12.27 18.24
C ASP A 69 5.59 -11.65 18.72
N PRO A 70 4.50 -12.44 18.86
CA PRO A 70 3.21 -11.93 19.30
C PRO A 70 3.25 -11.30 20.69
N THR A 71 4.19 -11.71 21.55
CA THR A 71 4.35 -11.13 22.89
C THR A 71 4.91 -9.70 22.84
N MET A 72 5.81 -9.42 21.89
CA MET A 72 6.33 -8.07 21.67
C MET A 72 5.26 -7.13 21.12
N LEU A 73 4.38 -7.63 20.25
CA LEU A 73 3.25 -6.84 19.76
C LEU A 73 2.26 -6.51 20.88
N ALA A 74 1.90 -7.50 21.70
CA ALA A 74 1.01 -7.31 22.84
C ALA A 74 1.58 -6.29 23.84
N THR A 75 2.87 -6.41 24.19
CA THR A 75 3.52 -5.47 25.12
C THR A 75 3.60 -4.05 24.56
N LEU A 76 3.87 -3.87 23.27
CA LEU A 76 3.83 -2.56 22.64
C LEU A 76 2.43 -1.96 22.68
N GLU A 77 1.41 -2.72 22.30
CA GLU A 77 0.03 -2.28 22.35
C GLU A 77 -0.38 -1.87 23.76
N ASP A 78 -0.02 -2.66 24.77
CA ASP A 78 -0.31 -2.36 26.17
C ASP A 78 0.43 -1.12 26.66
N HIS A 79 1.71 -0.93 26.26
CA HIS A 79 2.45 0.30 26.54
C HIS A 79 1.81 1.52 25.86
N TYR A 80 1.36 1.40 24.62
CA TYR A 80 0.68 2.51 23.93
C TYR A 80 -0.66 2.85 24.58
N LYS A 81 -1.44 1.84 24.99
CA LYS A 81 -2.69 2.04 25.74
C LYS A 81 -2.42 2.71 27.08
N ALA A 82 -1.43 2.23 27.84
CA ALA A 82 -1.05 2.82 29.12
C ALA A 82 -0.59 4.28 28.97
N LEU A 83 0.20 4.58 27.93
CA LEU A 83 0.65 5.94 27.65
C LEU A 83 -0.52 6.86 27.26
N ALA A 84 -1.44 6.38 26.43
CA ALA A 84 -2.64 7.12 26.05
C ALA A 84 -3.57 7.37 27.25
N MET A 85 -3.77 6.38 28.12
CA MET A 85 -4.52 6.55 29.36
C MET A 85 -3.86 7.57 30.28
N ARG A 86 -2.53 7.51 30.43
CA ARG A 86 -1.77 8.46 31.24
C ARG A 86 -1.86 9.87 30.69
N SER A 87 -1.78 10.06 29.37
CA SER A 87 -1.89 11.39 28.76
C SER A 87 -3.26 11.99 28.95
N VAL A 88 -4.34 11.20 28.81
CA VAL A 88 -5.70 11.65 29.09
C VAL A 88 -5.90 11.98 30.57
N ALA A 89 -5.38 11.17 31.49
CA ALA A 89 -5.46 11.45 32.92
C ALA A 89 -4.79 12.78 33.28
N ILE A 90 -3.59 13.05 32.75
CA ILE A 90 -2.89 14.32 32.94
C ILE A 90 -3.69 15.49 32.36
N LEU A 91 -4.30 15.32 31.18
CA LEU A 91 -5.16 16.36 30.59
C LEU A 91 -6.39 16.63 31.46
N GLN A 92 -7.02 15.60 32.01
CA GLN A 92 -8.16 15.75 32.93
C GLN A 92 -7.77 16.46 34.22
N GLU A 93 -6.61 16.14 34.81
CA GLU A 93 -6.10 16.83 36.00
C GLU A 93 -5.85 18.32 35.73
N LYS A 94 -5.25 18.64 34.57
CA LYS A 94 -5.00 20.04 34.16
C LYS A 94 -6.29 20.82 33.94
N LEU A 95 -7.33 20.18 33.40
CA LEU A 95 -8.64 20.81 33.17
C LEU A 95 -9.49 20.99 34.44
N LYS A 96 -9.22 20.21 35.50
CA LYS A 96 -9.89 20.34 36.81
C LYS A 96 -9.37 21.53 37.64
N GLY A 97 -8.25 22.13 37.26
CA GLY A 97 -7.68 23.29 37.94
C GLY A 97 -8.57 24.55 37.85
N PRO A 98 -8.22 25.62 38.59
CA PRO A 98 -8.95 26.88 38.53
C PRO A 98 -8.95 27.47 37.11
N ALA A 99 -10.12 27.95 36.66
CA ALA A 99 -10.39 28.34 35.27
C ALA A 99 -9.48 29.47 34.74
N GLU A 100 -8.88 30.27 35.62
CA GLU A 100 -7.98 31.37 35.25
C GLU A 100 -6.57 30.88 34.80
N GLY A 101 -6.22 29.62 35.08
CA GLY A 101 -4.93 29.03 34.70
C GLY A 101 -4.98 28.07 33.50
N ILE A 102 -6.15 27.90 32.89
CA ILE A 102 -6.34 26.98 31.76
C ILE A 102 -6.06 27.72 30.47
N SER A 103 -5.15 27.22 29.64
CA SER A 103 -4.94 27.81 28.31
C SER A 103 -6.07 27.42 27.36
N ASP A 104 -6.64 28.40 26.66
CA ASP A 104 -7.70 28.19 25.65
C ASP A 104 -7.29 27.17 24.56
N ASP A 105 -6.00 27.16 24.19
CA ASP A 105 -5.42 26.19 23.25
C ASP A 105 -5.48 24.74 23.78
N LEU A 106 -5.27 24.52 25.08
CA LEU A 106 -5.41 23.19 25.69
C LEU A 106 -6.86 22.76 25.72
N ALA A 107 -7.77 23.67 26.08
CA ALA A 107 -9.21 23.40 26.10
C ALA A 107 -9.73 23.01 24.70
N LEU A 108 -9.33 23.75 23.66
CA LEU A 108 -9.68 23.44 22.27
C LEU A 108 -9.10 22.10 21.81
N LYS A 109 -7.83 21.80 22.11
CA LYS A 109 -7.20 20.52 21.75
C LYS A 109 -7.84 19.34 22.50
N ALA A 110 -8.18 19.52 23.77
CA ALA A 110 -8.89 18.51 24.55
C ALA A 110 -10.31 18.27 24.02
N ALA A 111 -11.04 19.33 23.64
CA ALA A 111 -12.35 19.22 23.00
C ALA A 111 -12.27 18.54 21.63
N ALA A 112 -11.26 18.88 20.81
CA ALA A 112 -11.01 18.24 19.52
C ALA A 112 -10.66 16.74 19.67
N LEU A 113 -9.89 16.38 20.69
CA LEU A 113 -9.59 14.99 21.04
C LEU A 113 -10.84 14.24 21.52
N GLY A 114 -11.67 14.86 22.35
CA GLY A 114 -12.98 14.30 22.73
C GLY A 114 -13.85 14.06 21.50
N ALA A 115 -13.94 15.04 20.60
CA ALA A 115 -14.70 14.91 19.36
C ALA A 115 -14.15 13.83 18.42
N SER A 116 -12.83 13.63 18.35
CA SER A 116 -12.23 12.58 17.51
C SER A 116 -12.45 11.17 18.07
N MET A 117 -12.52 11.02 19.40
CA MET A 117 -12.86 9.76 20.08
C MET A 117 -14.31 9.35 19.85
N PHE A 118 -15.23 10.32 19.82
CA PHE A 118 -16.66 10.09 19.55
C PHE A 118 -17.02 10.15 18.08
N LYS A 119 -16.08 10.54 17.20
CA LYS A 119 -16.31 10.48 15.76
C LYS A 119 -16.53 9.01 15.43
N PRO A 120 -17.75 8.58 15.08
CA PRO A 120 -17.93 7.22 14.61
C PRO A 120 -16.95 7.08 13.45
N THR A 121 -16.13 6.03 13.49
CA THR A 121 -15.51 5.51 12.28
C THR A 121 -16.65 4.99 11.41
N MET A 122 -17.45 5.89 10.85
CA MET A 122 -18.13 5.61 9.61
C MET A 122 -16.97 5.27 8.68
N ALA A 123 -16.83 3.98 8.39
CA ALA A 123 -16.18 3.55 7.18
C ALA A 123 -16.70 4.51 6.11
N ALA A 124 -15.78 5.19 5.43
CA ALA A 124 -16.16 6.02 4.30
C ALA A 124 -17.17 5.19 3.47
N PRO A 125 -18.34 5.74 3.12
CA PRO A 125 -19.27 5.01 2.26
C PRO A 125 -18.43 4.45 1.12
N PRO A 126 -18.53 3.14 0.82
CA PRO A 126 -17.68 2.52 -0.19
C PRO A 126 -17.77 3.42 -1.41
N ALA A 127 -16.62 3.99 -1.81
CA ALA A 127 -16.58 4.79 -3.02
C ALA A 127 -17.26 3.94 -4.10
N PRO A 128 -18.23 4.49 -4.86
CA PRO A 128 -18.86 3.75 -5.92
C PRO A 128 -17.74 3.17 -6.77
N VAL A 129 -17.70 1.84 -6.82
CA VAL A 129 -16.72 1.08 -7.61
C VAL A 129 -17.14 1.24 -9.06
N GLU A 130 -17.06 2.45 -9.60
CA GLU A 130 -17.09 2.63 -11.04
C GLU A 130 -15.87 1.89 -11.55
N SER A 131 -16.10 0.69 -12.07
CA SER A 131 -15.01 -0.14 -12.52
C SER A 131 -14.31 0.59 -13.67
N SER A 132 -12.98 0.51 -13.74
CA SER A 132 -12.23 1.10 -14.86
C SER A 132 -12.73 0.60 -16.22
N ILE A 133 -13.45 -0.54 -16.25
CA ILE A 133 -14.10 -1.11 -17.42
C ILE A 133 -15.33 -0.28 -17.81
N ASP A 134 -16.16 0.15 -16.87
CA ASP A 134 -17.34 0.98 -17.16
C ASP A 134 -16.93 2.32 -17.77
N ARG A 135 -15.89 2.96 -17.20
CA ARG A 135 -15.32 4.20 -17.76
C ARG A 135 -14.69 4.01 -19.13
N LEU A 136 -14.14 2.82 -19.42
CA LEU A 136 -13.62 2.49 -20.75
C LEU A 136 -14.77 2.29 -21.73
N ALA A 137 -15.84 1.60 -21.33
CA ALA A 137 -17.02 1.36 -22.14
C ALA A 137 -17.67 2.69 -22.59
N ASP A 138 -17.86 3.63 -21.66
CA ASP A 138 -18.40 4.95 -21.99
C ASP A 138 -17.51 5.73 -22.98
N ARG A 139 -16.18 5.64 -22.82
CA ARG A 139 -15.21 6.27 -23.74
C ARG A 139 -15.22 5.62 -25.12
N LEU A 140 -15.35 4.30 -25.21
CA LEU A 140 -15.44 3.57 -26.47
C LEU A 140 -16.75 3.88 -27.20
N ILE A 141 -17.87 3.98 -26.48
CA ILE A 141 -19.16 4.38 -27.03
C ILE A 141 -19.09 5.80 -27.57
N ALA A 142 -18.51 6.73 -26.81
CA ALA A 142 -18.31 8.12 -27.26
C ALA A 142 -17.43 8.21 -28.51
N LEU A 143 -16.34 7.43 -28.58
CA LEU A 143 -15.48 7.35 -29.76
C LEU A 143 -16.21 6.75 -30.98
N GLN A 144 -16.99 5.69 -30.78
CA GLN A 144 -17.74 5.04 -31.85
C GLN A 144 -18.84 5.96 -32.41
N GLN A 145 -19.47 6.77 -31.56
CA GLN A 145 -20.44 7.78 -31.98
C GLN A 145 -19.79 8.93 -32.76
N GLY A 146 -18.58 9.35 -32.37
CA GLY A 146 -17.77 10.33 -33.11
C GLY A 146 -17.28 9.82 -34.47
N PHE A 147 -17.06 8.52 -34.61
CA PHE A 147 -16.58 7.90 -35.86
C PHE A 147 -17.67 7.69 -36.92
N ARG A 148 -18.96 7.84 -36.57
CA ARG A 148 -20.09 7.67 -37.53
C ARG A 148 -20.20 8.78 -38.58
N GLY A 149 -19.34 9.81 -38.54
CA GLY A 149 -19.27 10.88 -39.54
C GLY A 149 -18.09 10.79 -40.52
N THR A 150 -17.15 9.85 -40.34
CA THR A 150 -15.97 9.71 -41.20
C THR A 150 -16.01 8.38 -41.92
N THR A 151 -16.58 8.36 -43.12
CA THR A 151 -16.36 7.26 -44.07
C THR A 151 -14.89 7.27 -44.47
N LEU A 152 -14.12 6.33 -43.94
CA LEU A 152 -12.78 6.04 -44.41
C LEU A 152 -12.87 5.49 -45.84
N THR A 153 -12.68 6.37 -46.82
CA THR A 153 -12.46 5.99 -48.21
C THR A 153 -11.13 5.26 -48.33
N THR A 154 -11.23 4.03 -48.81
CA THR A 154 -10.30 3.32 -49.71
C THR A 154 -8.91 3.00 -49.17
N GLY A 155 -8.64 1.70 -49.04
CA GLY A 155 -7.33 1.15 -48.75
C GLY A 155 -6.32 1.45 -49.86
N GLU A 156 -5.17 1.96 -49.44
CA GLU A 156 -3.95 1.98 -50.24
C GLU A 156 -3.09 0.79 -49.78
N THR A 157 -3.01 -0.24 -50.61
CA THR A 157 -2.06 -1.34 -50.45
C THR A 157 -0.67 -0.82 -50.80
N VAL A 158 0.21 -0.75 -49.81
CA VAL A 158 1.64 -0.50 -50.02
C VAL A 158 2.24 -1.75 -50.65
N ASP A 159 2.49 -1.70 -51.96
CA ASP A 159 3.23 -2.73 -52.68
C ASP A 159 4.71 -2.63 -52.28
N VAL A 160 5.21 -3.68 -51.63
CA VAL A 160 6.62 -3.79 -51.24
C VAL A 160 7.33 -4.55 -52.37
N THR A 161 8.01 -3.82 -53.25
CA THR A 161 8.92 -4.40 -54.24
C THR A 161 10.30 -4.63 -53.61
N PRO A 162 10.80 -5.87 -53.49
CA PRO A 162 12.20 -6.12 -53.16
C PRO A 162 13.07 -6.02 -54.42
N ALA A 163 14.34 -5.67 -54.18
CA ALA A 163 15.41 -5.34 -55.13
C ALA A 163 15.65 -6.35 -56.27
#